data_AF-R5IDP6-F1
#
_entry.id   AF-R5IDP6-F1
#
_cell.length_a   1.000
_cell.length_b   1.000
_cell.length_c   1.000
_cell.angle_alpha   90.00
_cell.angle_beta   90.00
_cell.angle_gamma   90.00
#
_symmetry.space_group_name_H-M   'P 1'
#
loop_
_entity.id
_entity.type
_entity.pdbx_description
1 polymer ?
#
loop_
_entity_poly.entity_id
_entity_poly.type
_entity_poly.pdbx_seq_one_letter_code
_entity_poly.pdbx_strand_id
1 'polypeptide(L)' 'MKSPVYRWKVSHPVYGSVEVTGPRKYEAVISAARKWAARWTQIARECTFERLEEVAAE' A
#
# COMPACT_ATOMS: atom_id res chain seq x y z
N MET A 1 -17.01 -13.17 -5.24
CA MET A 1 -15.62 -13.62 -5.01
C MET A 1 -14.94 -12.60 -4.10
N LYS A 2 -14.72 -12.90 -2.81
CA LYS A 2 -13.84 -12.07 -1.97
C LYS A 2 -12.42 -12.27 -2.51
N SER A 3 -11.83 -11.25 -3.13
CA SER A 3 -10.41 -11.31 -3.49
C SER A 3 -9.59 -11.33 -2.20
N PRO A 4 -8.52 -12.12 -2.12
CA PRO A 4 -7.65 -12.12 -0.94
C PRO A 4 -7.12 -10.70 -0.71
N VAL A 5 -7.27 -10.22 0.52
CA VAL A 5 -6.73 -8.93 0.93
C VAL A 5 -5.36 -9.19 1.51
N TYR A 6 -4.34 -8.49 1.00
CA TYR A 6 -2.99 -8.60 1.53
C TYR A 6 -2.67 -7.36 2.36
N ARG A 7 -1.86 -7.54 3.40
CA ARG A 7 -1.21 -6.45 4.12
C ARG A 7 0.07 -6.08 3.37
N TRP A 8 0.17 -4.81 3.01
CA TRP A 8 1.30 -4.23 2.31
C TRP A 8 1.95 -3.19 3.20
N LYS A 9 3.27 -3.25 3.32
CA LYS A 9 4.09 -2.17 3.83
C LYS A 9 4.61 -1.37 2.65
N VAL A 10 4.19 -0.12 2.54
CA VAL A 10 4.59 0.81 1.49
C VAL A 10 5.56 1.81 2.11
N SER A 11 6.77 1.87 1.58
CA SER A 11 7.84 2.72 2.09
C SER A 11 8.21 3.76 1.05
N HIS A 12 8.26 5.03 1.43
CA HIS A 12 8.67 6.15 0.59
C HIS A 12 9.82 6.91 1.26
N PRO A 13 10.86 7.34 0.51
CA PRO A 13 12.02 8.01 1.08
C PRO A 13 11.69 9.30 1.85
N VAL A 14 10.66 10.04 1.43
CA VAL A 14 10.25 11.31 2.05
C VAL A 14 9.18 11.14 3.14
N TYR A 15 8.25 10.20 2.97
CA TYR A 15 7.07 10.08 3.83
C TYR A 15 7.18 8.95 4.87
N GLY A 16 8.28 8.19 4.83
CA GLY A 16 8.48 7.02 5.67
C GLY A 16 7.68 5.82 5.18
N SER A 17 7.42 4.88 6.09
CA SER A 17 6.75 3.62 5.78
C SER A 17 5.38 3.51 6.44
N VAL A 18 4.38 3.07 5.68
CA VAL A 18 3.00 2.87 6.14
C VAL A 18 2.51 1.47 5.78
N GLU A 19 1.74 0.91 6.70
CA GLU A 19 1.03 -0.34 6.46
C GLU A 19 -0.39 -0.05 6.00
N VAL A 20 -0.79 -0.75 4.93
CA VAL A 20 -2.07 -0.64 4.27
C VAL A 20 -2.54 -2.02 3.85
N THR A 21 -3.85 -2.23 3.88
CA THR A 21 -4.47 -3.46 3.36
C THR A 21 -4.99 -3.20 1.97
N GLY A 22 -4.80 -4.15 1.07
CA GLY A 22 -5.27 -4.03 -0.30
C GLY A 22 -5.17 -5.35 -1.06
N PRO A 23 -6.09 -5.60 -1.99
CA PRO A 23 -6.04 -6.81 -2.81
C PRO A 23 -4.84 -6.82 -3.77
N ARG A 24 -4.31 -5.64 -4.12
CA ARG A 24 -3.22 -5.47 -5.09
C ARG A 24 -2.28 -4.33 -4.70
N LYS A 25 -1.07 -4.36 -5.23
CA LYS A 25 0.00 -3.35 -5.05
C LYS A 25 -0.47 -1.91 -5.37
N TYR A 26 -1.28 -1.72 -6.41
CA TYR A 26 -1.78 -0.40 -6.80
C TYR A 26 -2.78 0.18 -5.78
N GLU A 27 -3.65 -0.66 -5.21
CA GLU A 27 -4.57 -0.23 -4.16
C GLU A 27 -3.83 0.13 -2.87
N ALA A 28 -2.75 -0.61 -2.58
CA ALA A 28 -1.85 -0.29 -1.49
C ALA A 28 -1.20 1.10 -1.68
N VAL A 29 -0.64 1.42 -2.85
CA VAL A 29 -0.03 2.75 -3.07
C VAL A 29 -1.03 3.89 -2.99
N ILE A 30 -2.25 3.70 -3.50
CA ILE A 30 -3.30 4.72 -3.43
C ILE A 30 -3.67 4.97 -1.97
N SER A 31 -3.84 3.92 -1.18
CA SER A 31 -4.14 4.03 0.25
C SER A 31 -3.00 4.68 1.04
N ALA A 32 -1.75 4.34 0.72
CA ALA A 32 -0.57 4.95 1.33
C ALA A 32 -0.48 6.44 0.99
N ALA A 33 -0.66 6.79 -0.29
CA ALA A 33 -0.66 8.17 -0.76
C ALA A 33 -1.71 9.03 -0.07
N ARG A 34 -2.91 8.48 0.18
CA ARG A 34 -3.97 9.16 0.94
C ARG A 34 -3.55 9.44 2.38
N LYS A 35 -2.87 8.51 3.05
CA LYS A 35 -2.33 8.72 4.42
C LYS A 35 -1.27 9.81 4.45
N TRP A 36 -0.46 9.92 3.40
CA TRP A 36 0.57 10.94 3.26
C TRP A 36 0.08 12.27 2.72
N ALA A 37 -1.22 12.39 2.38
CA ALA A 37 -1.78 13.52 1.66
C ALA A 37 -0.99 13.88 0.38
N ALA A 38 -0.42 12.86 -0.27
CA ALA A 38 0.43 12.99 -1.45
C ALA A 38 -0.26 12.44 -2.70
N ARG A 39 0.17 12.90 -3.88
CA ARG A 39 -0.38 12.42 -5.15
C ARG A 39 0.25 11.08 -5.53
N TRP A 40 -0.55 10.02 -5.51
CA TRP A 40 -0.06 8.64 -5.72
C TRP A 40 0.74 8.47 -7.03
N THR A 41 0.36 9.17 -8.10
CA THR A 41 1.05 9.08 -9.40
C THR A 41 2.49 9.58 -9.38
N GLN A 42 2.82 10.49 -8.45
CA GLN A 42 4.18 11.03 -8.32
C GLN A 42 5.05 10.08 -7.49
N ILE A 43 4.51 9.60 -6.37
CA ILE A 43 5.26 8.81 -5.40
C ILE A 43 5.35 7.32 -5.75
N ALA A 44 4.49 6.79 -6.62
CA ALA A 44 4.38 5.35 -6.85
C ALA A 44 5.65 4.71 -7.40
N ARG A 45 6.47 5.46 -8.15
CA ARG A 45 7.75 4.98 -8.69
C ARG A 45 8.87 4.96 -7.64
N GLU A 46 8.74 5.81 -6.62
CA GLU A 46 9.69 5.94 -5.50
C GLU A 46 9.30 5.06 -4.31
N CYS A 47 8.08 4.52 -4.31
CA CYS A 47 7.60 3.63 -3.27
C CYS A 47 8.18 2.22 -3.41
N THR A 48 8.67 1.68 -2.31
CA THR A 48 8.97 0.26 -2.13
C THR A 48 7.77 -0.45 -1.52
N PHE A 49 7.53 -1.69 -1.93
CA PHE A 49 6.36 -2.46 -1.54
C PHE A 49 6.80 -3.81 -0.99
N GLU A 50 6.49 -4.06 0.28
CA GLU A 50 6.70 -5.33 0.94
C GLU A 50 5.33 -5.96 1.22
N ARG A 51 5.09 -7.15 0.67
CA ARG A 51 3.88 -7.93 0.96
C ARG A 51 4.14 -8.69 2.27
N LEU A 52 3.37 -8.37 3.30
CA LEU A 52 3.49 -8.99 4.62
C LEU A 52 2.68 -10.30 4.66
N GLU A 53 1.38 -10.20 4.93
CA GLU A 53 0.52 -11.36 5.19
C GLU A 53 -0.81 -11.25 4.45
N GLU A 54 -1.44 -12.39 4.16
CA GLU A 54 -2.82 -12.41 3.68
C GLU A 54 -3.75 -12.17 4.87
N VAL A 55 -4.48 -11.05 4.82
CA VAL A 55 -5.57 -10.77 5.75
C VAL A 55 -6.76 -11.57 5.22
N ALA A 56 -6.83 -12.84 5.62
CA ALA A 56 -8.02 -13.66 5.38
C ALA A 56 -9.22 -12.89 5.97
N ALA A 57 -10.12 -12.47 5.09
CA ALA A 57 -11.34 -11.80 5.48
C ALA A 57 -12.21 -12.83 6.22
N GLU A 58 -12.24 -12.74 7.55
CA GLU A 58 -13.21 -13.44 8.39
C GLU A 58 -14.65 -13.24 7.85
#